data_AF-A0A2E3L149-F1
#
_entry.id   AF-A0A2E3L149-F1
#
_cell.length_a   1.000
_cell.length_b   1.000
_cell.length_c   1.000
_cell.angle_alpha   90.00
_cell.angle_beta   90.00
_cell.angle_gamma   90.00
#
_symmetry.space_group_name_H-M   'P 1'
#
loop_
_entity.id
_entity.type
_entity.pdbx_description
1 polymer ?
#
loop_
_entity_poly.entity_id
_entity_poly.type
_entity_poly.pdbx_seq_one_letter_code
_entity_poly.pdbx_strand_id
1 'polypeptide(L)'
;MNNSSEAYRVTIRQNLVICITKVADGAPGTDNLTAGTRLAMNHQRNGCIDGEYDFPSIHSAKDFAVLSLDFVKRLASRNLEDLQAHNFYAEPTWENPLAAGRQGDKR
;
A
#
# COMPACT_ATOMS: atom_id res chain seq x y z
N MET A 1 -40.19 -6.07 -9.57
CA MET A 1 -39.31 -4.89 -9.42
C MET A 1 -37.91 -5.42 -9.14
N ASN A 2 -37.03 -5.43 -10.14
CA ASN A 2 -35.65 -5.90 -9.99
C ASN A 2 -34.86 -4.85 -9.20
N ASN A 3 -34.74 -5.03 -7.89
CA ASN A 3 -33.78 -4.28 -7.09
C ASN A 3 -32.38 -4.73 -7.51
N SER A 4 -31.82 -4.07 -8.52
CA SER A 4 -30.40 -4.22 -8.86
C SER A 4 -29.61 -3.67 -7.68
N SER A 5 -29.10 -4.56 -6.82
CA SER A 5 -28.25 -4.16 -5.69
C SER A 5 -27.01 -3.50 -6.26
N GLU A 6 -26.90 -2.19 -6.13
CA GLU A 6 -25.73 -1.45 -6.58
C GLU A 6 -24.51 -1.85 -5.73
N ALA A 7 -23.44 -2.32 -6.36
CA ALA A 7 -22.18 -2.61 -5.69
C ALA A 7 -21.10 -1.60 -6.12
N TYR A 8 -20.12 -1.40 -5.26
CA TYR A 8 -19.01 -0.47 -5.47
C TYR A 8 -17.69 -1.20 -5.26
N ARG A 9 -16.80 -1.13 -6.24
CA ARG A 9 -15.47 -1.76 -6.22
C ARG A 9 -14.39 -0.74 -5.94
N VAL A 10 -13.59 -1.00 -4.91
CA VAL A 10 -12.32 -0.31 -4.65
C VAL A 10 -11.21 -1.09 -5.32
N THR A 11 -10.49 -0.45 -6.23
CA THR A 11 -9.33 -1.04 -6.91
C THR A 11 -8.04 -0.49 -6.32
N ILE A 12 -7.20 -1.38 -5.80
CA ILE A 12 -5.90 -1.05 -5.22
C ILE A 12 -4.81 -1.69 -6.06
N ARG A 13 -3.82 -0.89 -6.47
CA ARG A 13 -2.63 -1.33 -7.21
C ARG A 13 -1.42 -0.58 -6.69
N GLN A 14 -0.29 -1.27 -6.57
CA GLN A 14 0.97 -0.71 -6.07
C GLN A 14 0.78 0.04 -4.74
N ASN A 15 0.00 -0.55 -3.82
CA ASN A 15 -0.36 0.06 -2.53
C ASN A 15 -1.11 1.39 -2.62
N LEU A 16 -1.73 1.70 -3.76
CA LEU A 16 -2.49 2.94 -3.95
C LEU A 16 -3.92 2.64 -4.35
N VAL A 17 -4.86 3.36 -3.75
CA VAL A 17 -6.26 3.33 -4.19
C VAL A 17 -6.36 4.08 -5.51
N ILE A 18 -6.64 3.36 -6.60
CA ILE A 18 -6.67 3.91 -7.95
C ILE A 18 -8.05 4.50 -8.28
N CYS A 19 -9.11 3.75 -7.97
CA CYS A 19 -10.46 4.18 -8.27
C CYS A 19 -11.50 3.47 -7.39
N ILE A 20 -12.67 4.10 -7.31
CA ILE A 20 -13.90 3.49 -6.83
C ILE A 20 -14.87 3.48 -8.01
N THR A 21 -15.30 2.30 -8.43
CA THR A 21 -16.19 2.13 -9.59
C THR A 21 -17.50 1.50 -9.18
N LYS A 22 -18.59 1.91 -9.83
CA LYS A 22 -19.89 1.26 -9.65
C LYS A 22 -19.89 -0.02 -10.49
N VAL A 23 -20.26 -1.14 -9.88
CA VAL A 23 -20.35 -2.45 -10.53
C VAL A 23 -21.83 -2.77 -10.73
N ALA A 24 -22.21 -3.05 -11.98
CA ALA A 24 -23.53 -3.56 -12.31
C ALA A 24 -23.54 -5.07 -12.06
N ASP A 25 -24.50 -5.53 -11.27
CA ASP A 25 -24.81 -6.93 -10.93
C ASP A 25 -23.83 -7.74 -10.06
N GLY A 26 -24.41 -8.36 -9.03
CA GLY A 26 -24.06 -9.72 -8.60
C GLY A 26 -22.84 -9.91 -7.70
N ALA A 27 -22.00 -8.91 -7.46
CA ALA A 27 -20.91 -9.04 -6.49
C ALA A 27 -21.49 -8.97 -5.07
N PRO A 28 -21.41 -10.05 -4.25
CA PRO A 28 -21.80 -9.95 -2.85
C PRO A 28 -20.88 -8.91 -2.19
N GLY A 29 -21.48 -7.81 -1.75
CA GLY A 29 -20.75 -6.79 -0.99
C GLY A 29 -20.05 -7.45 0.19
N THR A 30 -18.74 -7.22 0.30
CA THR A 30 -17.94 -7.66 1.43
C THR A 30 -18.13 -6.65 2.57
N ASP A 31 -18.20 -7.12 3.81
CA ASP A 31 -18.21 -6.23 4.97
C ASP A 31 -16.80 -5.67 5.25
N ASN A 32 -16.72 -4.55 5.96
CA ASN A 32 -15.46 -3.86 6.21
C ASN A 32 -14.44 -4.76 6.95
N LEU A 33 -14.89 -5.68 7.81
CA LEU A 33 -14.02 -6.58 8.55
C LEU A 33 -13.38 -7.63 7.64
N THR A 34 -14.16 -8.28 6.77
CA THR A 34 -13.61 -9.24 5.82
C THR A 34 -12.69 -8.55 4.81
N ALA A 35 -13.06 -7.35 4.34
CA ALA A 35 -12.21 -6.56 3.45
C ALA A 35 -10.89 -6.18 4.13
N GLY A 36 -10.91 -5.72 5.38
CA GLY A 36 -9.73 -5.41 6.16
C GLY A 36 -8.85 -6.64 6.43
N THR A 37 -9.46 -7.79 6.70
CA THR A 37 -8.74 -9.06 6.89
C THR A 37 -8.03 -9.47 5.60
N ARG A 38 -8.72 -9.41 4.45
CA ARG A 38 -8.12 -9.69 3.13
C ARG A 38 -6.95 -8.75 2.84
N LEU A 39 -7.11 -7.46 3.15
CA LEU A 39 -6.05 -6.46 3.01
C LEU A 39 -4.81 -6.81 3.84
N ALA A 40 -4.99 -7.17 5.11
CA ALA A 40 -3.89 -7.58 5.99
C ALA A 40 -3.21 -8.87 5.50
N MET A 41 -3.99 -9.86 5.06
CA MET A 41 -3.46 -11.10 4.49
C MET A 41 -2.66 -10.87 3.21
N ASN A 42 -3.12 -9.97 2.33
CA ASN A 42 -2.39 -9.61 1.12
C ASN A 42 -1.05 -8.98 1.47
N HIS A 43 -1.03 -8.03 2.41
CA HIS A 43 0.21 -7.41 2.86
C HIS A 43 1.17 -8.43 3.47
N GLN A 44 0.69 -9.33 4.32
CA GLN A 44 1.51 -10.37 4.93
C GLN A 44 2.11 -11.35 3.91
N ARG A 45 1.36 -11.70 2.86
CA ARG A 45 1.79 -12.69 1.86
C ARG A 45 2.68 -12.09 0.76
N ASN A 46 2.33 -10.89 0.28
CA ASN A 46 2.90 -10.31 -0.93
C ASN A 46 3.71 -9.04 -0.67
N GLY A 47 3.68 -8.50 0.55
CA GLY A 47 4.24 -7.17 0.84
C GLY A 47 3.43 -6.00 0.27
N CYS A 48 2.22 -6.25 -0.24
CA CYS A 48 1.34 -5.23 -0.80
C CYS A 48 -0.14 -5.47 -0.48
N ILE A 49 -0.95 -4.41 -0.51
CA ILE A 49 -2.39 -4.46 -0.24
C ILE A 49 -3.25 -4.54 -1.51
N ASP A 50 -2.60 -4.83 -2.64
CA ASP A 50 -3.22 -4.84 -3.97
C ASP A 50 -4.40 -5.80 -4.05
N GLY A 51 -5.41 -5.40 -4.80
CA GLY A 51 -6.61 -6.21 -4.99
C GLY A 51 -7.83 -5.42 -5.41
N GLU A 52 -8.94 -6.13 -5.48
CA GLU A 52 -10.27 -5.59 -5.73
C GLU A 52 -11.19 -5.98 -4.58
N TYR A 53 -11.87 -4.99 -4.03
CA TYR A 53 -12.70 -5.11 -2.83
C TYR A 53 -14.09 -4.53 -3.15
N ASP A 54 -15.10 -5.39 -3.10
CA ASP A 54 -16.48 -5.06 -3.46
C ASP A 54 -17.28 -4.73 -2.20
N PHE A 55 -18.08 -3.66 -2.26
CA PHE A 55 -18.86 -3.15 -1.15
C PHE A 55 -20.33 -2.91 -1.56
N PRO A 56 -21.28 -3.05 -0.63
CA PRO A 56 -22.70 -2.86 -0.93
C PRO A 56 -23.11 -1.37 -1.03
N SER A 57 -22.23 -0.43 -0.65
CA SER A 57 -22.53 0.99 -0.70
C SER A 57 -21.29 1.82 -1.02
N ILE A 58 -21.51 2.99 -1.63
CA ILE A 58 -20.43 3.95 -1.90
C ILE A 58 -19.76 4.47 -0.63
N HIS A 59 -20.51 4.58 0.47
CA HIS A 59 -19.98 5.04 1.75
C HIS A 59 -18.97 4.03 2.31
N SER A 60 -19.34 2.74 2.36
CA SER A 60 -18.44 1.68 2.81
C SER A 60 -17.18 1.57 1.93
N ALA A 61 -17.34 1.72 0.61
CA ALA A 61 -16.20 1.74 -0.32
C ALA A 61 -15.25 2.91 -0.04
N LYS A 62 -15.78 4.10 0.24
CA LYS A 62 -14.99 5.29 0.58
C LYS A 62 -14.27 5.12 1.92
N ASP A 63 -14.95 4.61 2.94
CA ASP A 63 -14.36 4.37 4.25
C ASP A 63 -13.18 3.39 4.15
N PHE A 64 -13.38 2.30 3.40
CA PHE A 64 -12.31 1.33 3.16
C PHE A 64 -11.14 1.91 2.35
N ALA A 65 -11.42 2.75 1.35
CA ALA A 65 -10.38 3.43 0.58
C ALA A 65 -9.52 4.34 1.47
N VAL A 66 -10.14 5.12 2.36
CA VAL A 66 -9.41 5.97 3.32
C VAL A 66 -8.57 5.12 4.27
N LEU A 67 -9.14 4.04 4.82
CA LEU A 67 -8.41 3.09 5.67
C LEU A 67 -7.17 2.50 4.96
N SER A 68 -7.32 2.13 3.69
CA SER A 68 -6.24 1.58 2.89
C SER A 68 -5.10 2.59 2.69
N LEU A 69 -5.44 3.85 2.43
CA LEU A 69 -4.45 4.93 2.29
C LEU A 69 -3.77 5.26 3.62
N ASP A 70 -4.52 5.29 4.73
CA ASP A 70 -3.95 5.53 6.06
C ASP A 70 -2.99 4.41 6.47
N PHE A 71 -3.33 3.16 6.18
CA PHE A 71 -2.44 2.02 6.40
C PHE A 71 -1.09 2.20 5.69
N VAL A 72 -1.12 2.56 4.41
CA VAL A 72 0.10 2.75 3.60
C VAL A 72 0.88 3.96 4.08
N LYS A 73 0.21 5.06 4.43
CA LYS A 73 0.85 6.23 5.02
C LYS A 73 1.60 5.86 6.31
N ARG A 74 0.96 5.14 7.23
CA ARG A 74 1.59 4.72 8.48
C ARG A 74 2.77 3.77 8.25
N LEU A 75 2.66 2.86 7.29
CA LEU A 75 3.75 1.98 6.92
C LEU A 75 4.96 2.78 6.40
N ALA A 76 4.72 3.74 5.51
CA ALA A 76 5.77 4.61 4.98
C ALA A 76 6.40 5.48 6.08
N SER A 77 5.61 6.04 6.99
CA SER A 77 6.10 6.82 8.13
C SER A 77 7.00 5.99 9.04
N ARG A 78 6.57 4.78 9.40
CA ARG A 78 7.38 3.86 10.21
C ARG A 78 8.69 3.49 9.51
N ASN A 79 8.64 3.15 8.23
CA ASN A 79 9.85 2.82 7.47
C ASN A 79 10.82 4.00 7.42
N LEU A 80 10.32 5.23 7.32
CA LEU A 80 11.15 6.43 7.36
C LEU A 80 11.84 6.60 8.73
N GLU A 81 11.10 6.41 9.82
CA GLU A 81 11.64 6.43 11.18
C GLU A 81 12.74 5.38 11.36
N ASP A 82 12.51 4.15 10.89
CA ASP A 82 13.50 3.07 10.95
C ASP A 82 14.77 3.42 10.13
N LEU A 83 14.61 3.97 8.91
CA LEU A 83 15.75 4.40 8.09
C LEU A 83 16.56 5.52 8.75
N GLN A 84 15.89 6.46 9.41
CA GLN A 84 16.54 7.53 10.16
C GLN A 84 17.28 6.98 11.39
N ALA A 85 16.67 6.07 12.14
CA ALA A 85 17.29 5.43 13.30
C ALA A 85 18.56 4.65 12.93
N HIS A 86 18.60 4.05 11.74
CA HIS A 86 19.76 3.34 11.23
C HIS A 86 20.81 4.25 10.56
N ASN A 87 20.69 5.58 10.66
CA ASN A 87 21.58 6.54 10.01
C ASN A 87 21.77 6.26 8.51
N PHE A 88 20.74 5.75 7.82
CA PHE A 88 20.86 5.32 6.44
C PHE A 88 21.27 6.47 5.49
N TYR A 89 20.90 7.70 5.85
CA TYR A 89 21.22 8.91 5.11
C TYR A 89 22.48 9.64 5.59
N ALA A 90 23.16 9.14 6.63
CA ALA A 90 24.43 9.71 7.07
C ALA A 90 25.53 9.36 6.05
N GLU A 91 26.51 10.26 5.89
CA GLU A 91 27.70 9.91 5.11
C GLU A 91 28.36 8.67 5.74
N PRO A 92 28.68 7.64 4.94
CA PRO A 92 29.34 6.47 5.46
C PRO A 92 30.67 6.87 6.10
N THR A 93 30.77 6.70 7.42
CA THR A 93 31.99 6.96 8.20
C THR A 93 33.04 5.88 8.03
N TRP A 94 32.71 4.81 7.30
CA TRP A 94 33.64 3.76 6.94
C TRP A 94 34.28 4.10 5.60
N GLU A 95 35.61 4.26 5.58
CA GLU A 95 36.35 4.39 4.34
C GLU A 95 36.55 3.00 3.72
N ASN A 96 36.34 2.87 2.41
CA ASN A 96 36.72 1.66 1.68
C ASN A 96 38.22 1.71 1.37
N PRO A 97 39.07 0.90 2.02
CA PRO A 97 40.52 0.93 1.80
C PRO A 97 40.92 0.57 0.37
N LEU A 98 40.06 -0.10 -0.40
CA LEU A 98 40.29 -0.41 -1.82
C LEU A 98 39.99 0.78 -2.75
N ALA A 99 39.21 1.76 -2.31
CA ALA A 99 38.88 2.96 -3.08
C ALA A 99 39.98 4.05 -2.98
N ALA A 100 40.72 4.09 -1.86
CA ALA A 100 41.78 5.06 -1.61
C ALA A 100 43.01 4.93 -2.56
N GLY A 101 43.20 3.76 -3.19
CA GLY A 101 44.37 3.47 -4.01
C GLY A 101 44.37 3.97 -5.47
N ARG A 102 43.28 4.62 -5.95
CA ARG A 102 43.16 5.00 -7.39
C ARG A 102 43.21 6.50 -7.68
N GLN A 103 43.43 7.37 -6.71
CA GLN A 103 43.49 8.83 -6.93
C GLN A 103 44.90 9.39 -7.25
N GLY A 104 45.92 8.54 -7.36
CA GLY A 104 47.32 8.98 -7.51
C GLY A 104 47.94 8.88 -8.91
N ASP A 105 47.25 8.36 -9.93
CA ASP A 105 47.83 8.21 -11.28
C ASP A 105 47.21 9.22 -12.26
N LYS A 106 47.61 10.48 -12.11
CA LYS A 106 47.63 11.43 -13.23
C LYS A 106 49.10 11.76 -13.50
N ARG A 107 49.70 10.97 -14.40
CA ARG A 107 50.90 11.36 -15.15
C ARG A 107 50.50 12.21 -16.34
#